data_AF-A0A850M0K1-F1
#
_entry.id   AF-A0A850M0K1-F1
#
_cell.length_a   1.000
_cell.length_b   1.000
_cell.length_c   1.000
_cell.angle_alpha   90.00
_cell.angle_beta   90.00
_cell.angle_gamma   90.00
#
_symmetry.space_group_name_H-M   'P 1'
#
loop_
_entity.id
_entity.type
_entity.pdbx_description
1 polymer ?
#
loop_
_entity_poly.entity_id
_entity_poly.type
_entity_poly.pdbx_seq_one_letter_code
_entity_poly.pdbx_strand_id
1 'polypeptide(L)'
;MFGKSKKILFFTGFILFFGFILIADIKNVDSPYQSLYNFPKDSVELELIKKADNATLLNGSIESLYEITTYRFESFNITFNYTDANTNATIDNASANYTWYNKNNVSSYGNGTLIKLGNGSYTLDFNTSSRDIGEYVINIHIKEENFTEPNMVVHLSIQKRPTEFLTLSGTSLKFERGAPSFLFFYLEDSYNNSELEDLSIQ
;
A
#
# COMPACT_ATOMS: atom_id res chain seq x y z
N MET A 1 15.24 -17.55 5.22
CA MET A 1 15.33 -16.63 6.38
C MET A 1 13.90 -16.48 6.86
N PHE A 2 13.54 -17.11 7.99
CA PHE A 2 12.15 -17.17 8.46
C PHE A 2 11.72 -15.82 9.01
N GLY A 3 10.60 -15.29 8.49
CA GLY A 3 9.94 -14.09 9.01
C GLY A 3 9.52 -14.33 10.46
N LYS A 4 9.80 -13.35 11.32
CA LYS A 4 9.43 -13.40 12.73
C LYS A 4 7.93 -13.21 12.85
N SER A 5 7.27 -14.08 13.61
CA SER A 5 5.84 -14.01 13.88
C SER A 5 5.56 -13.30 15.21
N LYS A 6 4.54 -12.44 15.26
CA LYS A 6 4.09 -11.81 16.52
C LYS A 6 3.20 -12.77 17.31
N LYS A 7 3.46 -12.85 18.62
CA LYS A 7 2.67 -13.62 19.59
C LYS A 7 1.58 -12.73 20.18
N ILE A 8 0.33 -13.17 20.08
CA ILE A 8 -0.79 -12.53 20.79
C ILE A 8 -1.25 -13.46 21.92
N LEU A 9 -1.54 -12.88 23.09
CA LEU A 9 -1.95 -13.57 24.31
C LEU A 9 -3.44 -13.30 24.59
N PHE A 10 -4.25 -14.35 24.68
CA PHE A 10 -5.62 -14.23 25.19
C PHE A 10 -5.73 -14.83 26.59
N PHE A 11 -6.37 -14.11 27.52
CA PHE A 11 -6.78 -14.62 28.83
C PHE A 11 -8.22 -15.13 28.73
N THR A 12 -8.46 -16.42 28.91
CA THR A 12 -9.79 -16.94 29.19
C THR A 12 -9.83 -17.41 30.64
N GLY A 13 -10.68 -16.79 31.44
CA GLY A 13 -10.96 -17.21 32.81
C GLY A 13 -11.67 -18.57 32.83
N PHE A 14 -11.39 -19.34 33.89
CA PHE A 14 -12.02 -20.60 34.34
C PHE A 14 -13.18 -21.15 33.47
N ILE A 15 -12.93 -22.22 32.70
CA ILE A 15 -13.98 -23.03 32.06
C ILE A 15 -13.85 -24.50 32.50
N LEU A 16 -14.95 -25.02 33.05
CA LEU A 16 -15.18 -26.43 33.40
C LEU A 16 -15.82 -27.14 32.19
N PHE A 17 -15.13 -28.06 31.50
CA PHE A 17 -15.72 -29.24 30.81
C PHE A 17 -14.62 -30.14 30.19
N PHE A 18 -14.79 -31.46 30.26
CA PHE A 18 -13.92 -32.46 29.61
C PHE A 18 -14.44 -32.78 28.19
N GLY A 19 -13.54 -32.83 27.20
CA GLY A 19 -13.83 -33.37 25.86
C GLY A 19 -12.53 -33.77 25.16
N PHE A 20 -12.46 -34.98 24.61
CA PHE A 20 -11.32 -35.48 23.82
C PHE A 20 -11.54 -35.20 22.33
N ILE A 21 -10.50 -34.76 21.62
CA ILE A 21 -10.47 -34.73 20.16
C ILE A 21 -9.08 -35.22 19.70
N LEU A 22 -9.06 -36.09 18.68
CA LEU A 22 -7.89 -36.71 18.06
C LEU A 22 -7.52 -35.93 16.77
N ILE A 23 -6.24 -35.90 16.34
CA ILE A 23 -5.74 -36.01 14.93
C ILE A 23 -4.21 -35.70 14.82
N ALA A 24 -3.62 -36.16 13.69
CA ALA A 24 -2.22 -36.46 13.34
C ALA A 24 -1.44 -35.38 12.51
N ASP A 25 -0.24 -35.80 12.09
CA ASP A 25 0.99 -35.12 11.62
C ASP A 25 0.94 -34.27 10.32
N ILE A 26 1.82 -33.27 10.20
CA ILE A 26 1.81 -32.19 9.18
C ILE A 26 2.85 -32.45 8.07
N LYS A 27 2.42 -32.40 6.80
CA LYS A 27 3.30 -32.11 5.65
C LYS A 27 2.76 -30.91 4.87
N ASN A 28 3.71 -30.03 4.48
CA ASN A 28 3.57 -28.83 3.65
C ASN A 28 2.26 -28.71 2.85
N VAL A 29 1.49 -27.67 3.14
CA VAL A 29 0.43 -27.19 2.25
C VAL A 29 0.95 -25.91 1.62
N ASP A 30 1.35 -25.98 0.35
CA ASP A 30 1.67 -24.79 -0.43
C ASP A 30 0.39 -23.95 -0.61
N SER A 31 0.45 -22.65 -0.31
CA SER A 31 -0.70 -21.75 -0.43
C SER A 31 -1.10 -21.56 -1.91
N PRO A 32 -2.37 -21.80 -2.31
CA PRO A 32 -2.79 -21.76 -3.71
C PRO A 32 -3.15 -20.36 -4.22
N TYR A 33 -2.95 -19.29 -3.45
CA TYR A 33 -3.34 -17.93 -3.84
C TYR A 33 -2.16 -17.08 -4.34
N GLN A 34 -1.51 -17.56 -5.40
CA GLN A 34 -0.55 -16.76 -6.18
C GLN A 34 -1.01 -16.72 -7.64
N SER A 35 -2.14 -16.07 -7.92
CA SER A 35 -2.45 -15.49 -9.24
C SER A 35 -3.86 -14.90 -9.27
N LEU A 36 -3.98 -13.56 -9.15
CA LEU A 36 -4.89 -12.76 -10.01
C LEU A 36 -4.80 -11.23 -9.80
N TYR A 37 -3.71 -10.65 -9.30
CA TYR A 37 -3.58 -9.19 -9.28
C TYR A 37 -2.16 -8.79 -9.66
N ASN A 38 -2.04 -8.25 -10.86
CA ASN A 38 -0.81 -7.65 -11.37
C ASN A 38 -0.68 -6.27 -10.70
N PHE A 39 -0.26 -6.24 -9.43
CA PHE A 39 -0.02 -5.00 -8.72
C PHE A 39 1.14 -4.27 -9.42
N PRO A 40 1.06 -2.93 -9.59
CA PRO A 40 2.19 -2.18 -10.10
C PRO A 40 3.41 -2.44 -9.20
N LYS A 41 4.49 -2.92 -9.81
CA LYS A 41 5.79 -3.15 -9.18
C LYS A 41 6.29 -1.84 -8.59
N ASP A 42 6.17 -1.65 -7.27
CA ASP A 42 6.79 -0.71 -6.30
C ASP A 42 7.02 0.78 -6.68
N SER A 43 6.86 1.17 -7.95
CA SER A 43 7.16 2.48 -8.50
C SER A 43 6.59 2.60 -9.93
N VAL A 44 5.93 3.72 -10.22
CA VAL A 44 5.51 4.10 -11.58
C VAL A 44 6.39 5.26 -12.04
N GLU A 45 7.02 5.14 -13.20
CA GLU A 45 7.78 6.25 -13.81
C GLU A 45 7.01 6.83 -14.99
N LEU A 46 6.84 8.15 -14.98
CA LEU A 46 6.10 8.90 -15.99
C LEU A 46 6.97 10.00 -16.58
N GLU A 47 6.80 10.27 -17.87
CA GLU A 47 7.54 11.28 -18.59
C GLU A 47 6.69 12.54 -18.77
N LEU A 48 7.19 13.68 -18.29
CA LEU A 48 6.65 14.99 -18.57
C LEU A 48 7.51 15.68 -19.62
N ILE A 49 6.88 16.13 -20.70
CA ILE A 49 7.56 16.75 -21.83
C ILE A 49 7.00 18.14 -22.06
N LYS A 50 7.82 19.16 -21.85
CA LYS A 50 7.54 20.53 -22.25
C LYS A 50 7.73 20.68 -23.77
N LYS A 51 6.77 21.34 -24.42
CA LYS A 51 6.72 21.58 -25.87
C LYS A 51 6.91 23.06 -26.18
N ALA A 52 7.29 23.36 -27.42
CA ALA A 52 7.61 24.73 -27.89
C ALA A 52 6.39 25.68 -27.92
N ASP A 53 5.18 25.14 -27.94
CA ASP A 53 3.89 25.86 -27.92
C ASP A 53 3.40 26.14 -26.49
N ASN A 54 4.29 26.05 -25.50
CA ASN A 54 4.02 26.13 -24.07
C ASN A 54 3.13 25.02 -23.51
N ALA A 55 2.81 23.97 -24.27
CA ALA A 55 2.14 22.79 -23.75
C ALA A 55 3.10 21.91 -22.96
N THR A 56 2.56 21.19 -21.97
CA THR A 56 3.26 20.08 -21.30
C THR A 56 2.46 18.81 -21.55
N LEU A 57 3.14 17.72 -21.91
CA LEU A 57 2.54 16.41 -22.16
C LEU A 57 3.00 15.43 -21.09
N LEU A 58 2.09 14.61 -20.58
CA LEU A 58 2.40 13.43 -19.77
C LEU A 58 2.33 12.18 -20.66
N ASN A 59 3.43 11.44 -20.77
CA ASN A 59 3.58 10.28 -21.66
C ASN A 59 3.04 10.55 -23.09
N GLY A 60 3.21 11.79 -23.58
CA GLY A 60 2.73 12.23 -24.89
C GLY A 60 1.27 12.72 -24.97
N SER A 61 0.52 12.78 -23.87
CA SER A 61 -0.86 13.27 -23.80
C SER A 61 -1.03 14.51 -22.92
N ILE A 62 -2.04 15.35 -23.20
CA ILE A 62 -2.40 16.50 -22.34
C ILE A 62 -3.28 16.09 -21.14
N GLU A 63 -3.91 14.93 -21.22
CA GLU A 63 -4.73 14.35 -20.16
C GLU A 63 -4.30 12.91 -19.92
N SER A 64 -4.24 12.50 -18.66
CA SER A 64 -3.92 11.12 -18.32
C SER A 64 -4.58 10.71 -17.02
N LEU A 65 -5.10 9.49 -17.02
CA LEU A 65 -5.68 8.84 -15.87
C LEU A 65 -4.88 7.57 -15.56
N TYR A 66 -4.39 7.45 -14.33
CA TYR A 66 -3.72 6.25 -13.84
C TYR A 66 -4.57 5.58 -12.78
N GLU A 67 -4.71 4.26 -12.88
CA GLU A 67 -5.38 3.46 -11.88
C GLU A 67 -4.34 2.63 -11.13
N ILE A 68 -4.28 2.81 -9.81
CA ILE A 68 -3.34 2.14 -8.91
C ILE A 68 -4.14 1.46 -7.81
N THR A 69 -3.79 0.23 -7.51
CA THR A 69 -4.32 -0.50 -6.34
C THR A 69 -3.15 -0.86 -5.45
N THR A 70 -3.27 -0.60 -4.16
CA THR A 70 -2.25 -0.92 -3.15
C THR A 70 -2.91 -1.35 -1.83
N TYR A 71 -2.13 -1.90 -0.92
CA TYR A 71 -2.60 -2.21 0.43
C TYR A 71 -2.30 -1.07 1.40
N ARG A 72 -3.11 -0.96 2.45
CA ARG A 72 -2.77 -0.12 3.59
C ARG A 72 -1.42 -0.55 4.16
N PHE A 73 -0.58 0.43 4.53
CA PHE A 73 0.80 0.24 4.99
C PHE A 73 1.81 -0.16 3.91
N GLU A 74 1.38 -0.31 2.66
CA GLU A 74 2.32 -0.44 1.54
C GLU A 74 2.73 0.93 1.03
N SER A 75 4.00 1.03 0.65
CA SER A 75 4.55 2.22 0.00
C SER A 75 4.39 2.06 -1.50
N PHE A 76 3.94 3.11 -2.19
CA PHE A 76 4.00 3.18 -3.65
C PHE A 76 4.51 4.57 -4.03
N ASN A 77 5.35 4.62 -5.05
CA ASN A 77 5.91 5.87 -5.54
C ASN A 77 5.48 6.11 -6.98
N ILE A 78 5.13 7.35 -7.32
CA ILE A 78 5.01 7.78 -8.72
C ILE A 78 6.06 8.84 -8.94
N THR A 79 6.98 8.59 -9.85
CA THR A 79 8.07 9.50 -10.21
C THR A 79 7.80 10.09 -11.59
N PHE A 80 7.90 11.40 -11.68
CA PHE A 80 7.74 12.18 -12.88
C PHE A 80 9.09 12.75 -13.30
N ASN A 81 9.54 12.43 -14.51
CA ASN A 81 10.77 12.95 -15.09
C ASN A 81 10.41 14.04 -16.10
N TYR A 82 10.79 15.29 -15.82
CA TYR A 82 10.38 16.46 -16.58
C TYR A 82 11.52 16.98 -17.47
N THR A 83 11.29 16.96 -18.79
CA THR A 83 12.25 17.38 -19.81
C THR A 83 11.68 18.43 -20.77
N ASP A 84 12.56 19.23 -21.36
CA ASP A 84 12.25 20.15 -22.44
C ASP A 84 12.53 19.49 -23.80
N ALA A 85 11.51 19.39 -24.66
CA ALA A 85 11.63 18.69 -25.94
C ALA A 85 12.59 19.34 -26.94
N ASN A 86 12.88 20.64 -26.80
CA ASN A 86 13.74 21.37 -27.74
C ASN A 86 15.21 21.23 -27.37
N THR A 87 15.50 21.25 -26.07
CA THR A 87 16.88 21.24 -25.54
C THR A 87 17.30 19.88 -24.99
N ASN A 88 16.35 18.97 -24.75
CA ASN A 88 16.50 17.74 -23.97
C ASN A 88 17.04 17.99 -22.55
N ALA A 89 16.98 19.23 -22.05
CA ALA A 89 17.38 19.56 -20.69
C ALA A 89 16.28 19.13 -19.70
N THR A 90 16.69 18.74 -18.50
CA THR A 90 15.78 18.45 -17.39
C THR A 90 15.30 19.74 -16.73
N ILE A 91 14.08 19.72 -16.18
CA ILE A 91 13.43 20.89 -15.58
C ILE A 91 13.34 20.71 -14.06
N ASP A 92 14.31 21.26 -13.33
CA ASP A 92 14.44 21.10 -11.87
C ASP A 92 13.66 22.12 -11.01
N ASN A 93 13.28 23.25 -11.61
CA ASN A 93 12.67 24.37 -10.91
C ASN A 93 11.16 24.48 -11.13
N ALA A 94 10.48 23.39 -11.49
CA ALA A 94 9.02 23.38 -11.58
C ALA A 94 8.39 23.48 -10.17
N SER A 95 7.22 24.11 -10.10
CA SER A 95 6.30 23.93 -8.98
C SER A 95 5.72 22.52 -9.07
N ALA A 96 5.71 21.77 -7.97
CA ALA A 96 5.26 20.39 -7.96
C ALA A 96 4.46 20.11 -6.67
N ASN A 97 3.14 20.06 -6.81
CA ASN A 97 2.20 19.85 -5.72
C ASN A 97 1.08 18.87 -6.13
N TYR A 98 0.27 18.44 -5.17
CA TYR A 98 -0.88 17.58 -5.44
C TYR A 98 -2.03 17.92 -4.50
N THR A 99 -3.24 17.62 -4.96
CA THR A 99 -4.45 17.63 -4.14
C THR A 99 -5.07 16.25 -4.16
N TRP A 100 -5.82 15.89 -3.13
CA TRP A 100 -6.50 14.60 -3.08
C TRP A 100 -7.83 14.70 -2.34
N TYR A 101 -8.75 13.79 -2.66
CA TYR A 101 -9.95 13.55 -1.88
C TYR A 101 -10.32 12.06 -1.88
N ASN A 102 -10.99 11.60 -0.82
CA ASN A 102 -11.55 10.26 -0.75
C ASN A 102 -12.92 10.26 -1.46
N LYS A 103 -13.10 9.38 -2.45
CA LYS A 103 -14.32 9.28 -3.25
C LYS A 103 -15.53 8.82 -2.44
N ASN A 104 -15.30 8.03 -1.40
CA ASN A 104 -16.34 7.54 -0.50
C ASN A 104 -16.68 8.54 0.62
N ASN A 105 -15.80 9.50 0.88
CA ASN A 105 -16.00 10.58 1.84
C ASN A 105 -15.35 11.87 1.34
N VAL A 106 -16.10 12.66 0.58
CA VAL A 106 -15.59 13.88 -0.08
C VAL A 106 -15.15 14.97 0.91
N SER A 107 -15.56 14.87 2.18
CA SER A 107 -15.07 15.74 3.26
C SER A 107 -13.66 15.37 3.75
N SER A 108 -13.16 14.19 3.37
CA SER A 108 -11.76 13.80 3.56
C SER A 108 -10.96 14.23 2.33
N TYR A 109 -10.25 15.35 2.45
CA TYR A 109 -9.44 15.93 1.38
C TYR A 109 -8.17 16.57 1.94
N GLY A 110 -7.22 16.85 1.07
CA GLY A 110 -5.99 17.53 1.44
C GLY A 110 -5.10 17.87 0.26
N ASN A 111 -3.90 18.34 0.58
CA ASN A 111 -2.88 18.71 -0.40
C ASN A 111 -1.49 18.40 0.14
N GLY A 112 -0.50 18.43 -0.74
CA GLY A 112 0.92 18.27 -0.40
C GLY A 112 1.84 18.69 -1.54
N THR A 113 3.14 18.56 -1.30
CA THR A 113 4.19 18.80 -2.29
C THR A 113 4.81 17.49 -2.75
N LEU A 114 5.20 17.40 -4.01
CA LEU A 114 6.01 16.28 -4.48
C LEU A 114 7.45 16.45 -3.99
N ILE A 115 8.11 15.32 -3.73
CA ILE A 115 9.52 15.28 -3.33
C ILE A 115 10.38 15.55 -4.57
N LYS A 116 11.22 16.58 -4.52
CA LYS A 116 12.20 16.85 -5.58
C LYS A 116 13.44 16.00 -5.38
N LEU A 117 13.77 15.15 -6.34
CA LEU A 117 14.97 14.30 -6.30
C LEU A 117 16.16 14.94 -7.03
N GLY A 118 15.93 16.01 -7.79
CA GLY A 118 16.89 16.65 -8.68
C GLY A 118 16.90 16.03 -10.08
N ASN A 119 17.62 16.64 -11.02
CA ASN A 119 17.70 16.25 -12.42
C ASN A 119 16.32 16.12 -13.11
N GLY A 120 15.38 17.01 -12.77
CA GLY A 120 14.03 17.09 -13.29
C GLY A 120 13.08 16.03 -12.76
N SER A 121 13.45 15.35 -11.67
CA SER A 121 12.67 14.24 -11.11
C SER A 121 11.87 14.65 -9.87
N TYR A 122 10.56 14.34 -9.89
CA TYR A 122 9.59 14.67 -8.84
C TYR A 122 8.81 13.42 -8.44
N THR A 123 8.72 13.12 -7.14
CA THR A 123 8.06 11.90 -6.65
C THR A 123 6.86 12.21 -5.76
N LEU A 124 5.73 11.56 -6.05
CA LEU A 124 4.61 11.42 -5.14
C LEU A 124 4.89 10.28 -4.15
N ASP A 125 5.07 10.64 -2.88
CA ASP A 125 5.05 9.73 -1.75
C ASP A 125 3.72 9.91 -1.00
N PHE A 126 2.74 9.07 -1.33
CA PHE A 126 1.40 9.15 -0.75
C PHE A 126 1.25 8.13 0.38
N ASN A 127 1.45 8.58 1.62
CA ASN A 127 1.47 7.72 2.80
C ASN A 127 0.12 7.01 3.06
N THR A 128 0.04 5.73 2.69
CA THR A 128 -1.17 4.89 2.84
C THR A 128 -1.44 4.46 4.28
N SER A 129 -0.43 4.45 5.16
CA SER A 129 -0.58 3.99 6.56
C SER A 129 -1.53 4.89 7.37
N SER A 130 -1.48 6.19 7.09
CA SER A 130 -2.30 7.22 7.74
C SER A 130 -3.71 7.35 7.18
N ARG A 131 -4.06 6.56 6.16
CA ARG A 131 -5.30 6.71 5.39
C ARG A 131 -6.24 5.55 5.60
N ASP A 132 -7.52 5.86 5.49
CA ASP A 132 -8.58 4.87 5.49
C ASP A 132 -8.55 4.05 4.20
N ILE A 133 -8.99 2.79 4.31
CA ILE A 133 -9.27 1.93 3.16
C ILE A 133 -10.35 2.60 2.30
N GLY A 134 -10.15 2.61 0.98
CA GLY A 134 -11.10 3.20 0.04
C GLY A 134 -10.45 3.76 -1.22
N GLU A 135 -11.26 4.48 -1.98
CA GLU A 135 -10.89 5.04 -3.28
C GLU A 135 -10.51 6.52 -3.13
N TYR A 136 -9.37 6.90 -3.70
CA TYR A 136 -8.83 8.24 -3.68
C TYR A 136 -8.65 8.76 -5.09
N VAL A 137 -8.91 10.05 -5.27
CA VAL A 137 -8.57 10.78 -6.50
C VAL A 137 -7.49 11.77 -6.13
N ILE A 138 -6.34 11.68 -6.80
CA ILE A 138 -5.18 12.54 -6.58
C ILE A 138 -4.95 13.32 -7.86
N ASN A 139 -5.03 14.65 -7.80
CA ASN A 139 -4.69 15.53 -8.91
C ASN A 139 -3.25 15.99 -8.71
N ILE A 140 -2.42 15.76 -9.73
CA ILE A 140 -1.01 16.13 -9.73
C ILE A 140 -0.86 17.46 -10.45
N HIS A 141 -0.08 18.36 -9.86
CA HIS A 141 0.16 19.70 -10.36
C HIS A 141 1.67 19.94 -10.50
N ILE A 142 2.22 19.72 -11.69
CA ILE A 142 3.63 19.98 -12.01
C ILE A 142 3.70 20.98 -13.15
N LYS A 143 4.33 22.13 -12.88
CA LYS A 143 4.34 23.26 -13.81
C LYS A 143 5.61 24.10 -13.69
N GLU A 144 6.21 24.41 -14.84
CA GLU A 144 7.16 25.52 -15.00
C GLU A 144 6.41 26.85 -15.22
N GLU A 145 6.98 27.96 -14.75
CA GLU A 145 6.39 29.28 -14.92
C GLU A 145 6.15 29.61 -16.40
N ASN A 146 4.98 30.16 -16.73
CA ASN A 146 4.52 30.48 -18.10
C ASN A 146 4.17 29.30 -19.01
N PHE A 147 4.14 28.06 -18.50
CA PHE A 147 3.70 26.88 -19.24
C PHE A 147 2.30 26.40 -18.83
N THR A 148 1.64 25.68 -19.74
CA THR A 148 0.38 24.99 -19.48
C THR A 148 0.66 23.70 -18.72
N GLU A 149 -0.09 23.50 -17.63
CA GLU A 149 -0.06 22.27 -16.83
C GLU A 149 -0.94 21.20 -17.51
N PRO A 150 -0.46 19.94 -17.63
CA PRO A 150 -1.30 18.85 -18.11
C PRO A 150 -2.30 18.43 -17.03
N ASN A 151 -3.46 17.93 -17.44
CA ASN A 151 -4.43 17.37 -16.50
C ASN A 151 -4.03 15.95 -16.11
N MET A 152 -3.57 15.77 -14.86
CA MET A 152 -3.00 14.52 -14.38
C MET A 152 -3.79 14.01 -13.19
N VAL A 153 -4.49 12.89 -13.37
CA VAL A 153 -5.34 12.28 -12.35
C VAL A 153 -4.84 10.87 -12.04
N VAL A 154 -4.71 10.56 -10.74
CA VAL A 154 -4.44 9.22 -10.24
C VAL A 154 -5.64 8.76 -9.43
N HIS A 155 -6.28 7.67 -9.85
CA HIS A 155 -7.22 6.90 -9.06
C HIS A 155 -6.46 5.85 -8.25
N LEU A 156 -6.51 5.97 -6.93
CA LEU A 156 -5.84 5.07 -6.01
C LEU A 156 -6.88 4.30 -5.18
N SER A 157 -6.87 2.97 -5.30
CA SER A 157 -7.61 2.06 -4.44
C SER A 157 -6.69 1.56 -3.32
N ILE A 158 -6.97 1.95 -2.07
CA ILE A 158 -6.31 1.43 -0.88
C ILE A 158 -7.15 0.29 -0.32
N GLN A 159 -6.59 -0.91 -0.32
CA GLN A 159 -7.27 -2.12 0.16
C GLN A 159 -6.78 -2.54 1.55
N LYS A 160 -7.62 -3.32 2.24
CA LYS A 160 -7.20 -3.98 3.47
C LYS A 160 -6.08 -4.96 3.14
N ARG A 161 -4.98 -4.89 3.89
CA ARG A 161 -3.88 -5.84 3.79
C ARG A 161 -4.38 -7.25 4.19
N PRO A 162 -4.19 -8.28 3.34
CA PRO A 162 -4.61 -9.63 3.67
C PRO A 162 -3.83 -10.13 4.88
N THR A 163 -4.49 -10.92 5.72
CA THR A 163 -3.86 -11.53 6.89
C THR A 163 -4.36 -12.96 6.96
N GLU A 164 -3.42 -13.90 7.08
CA GLU A 164 -3.74 -15.30 7.25
C GLU A 164 -3.53 -15.73 8.70
N PHE A 165 -4.47 -16.54 9.17
CA PHE A 165 -4.37 -17.17 10.47
C PHE A 165 -3.61 -18.48 10.33
N LEU A 166 -2.39 -18.52 10.87
CA LEU A 166 -1.67 -19.77 11.01
C LEU A 166 -2.24 -20.49 12.23
N THR A 167 -3.28 -21.30 12.00
CA THR A 167 -3.69 -22.26 13.00
C THR A 167 -2.58 -23.29 13.16
N LEU A 168 -2.20 -23.59 14.41
CA LEU A 168 -1.44 -24.79 14.71
C LEU A 168 -2.37 -25.98 14.44
N SER A 169 -2.39 -26.45 13.20
CA SER A 169 -3.12 -27.68 12.86
C SER A 169 -2.53 -28.84 13.66
N GLY A 170 -3.38 -29.61 14.34
CA GLY A 170 -3.02 -30.97 14.79
C GLY A 170 -2.47 -31.14 16.22
N THR A 171 -2.85 -30.33 17.20
CA THR A 171 -2.58 -30.68 18.62
C THR A 171 -3.82 -30.59 19.49
N SER A 172 -4.12 -31.67 20.21
CA SER A 172 -5.03 -31.63 21.35
C SER A 172 -4.28 -30.98 22.51
N LEU A 173 -4.74 -29.81 22.95
CA LEU A 173 -4.19 -29.12 24.11
C LEU A 173 -4.88 -29.63 25.37
N LYS A 174 -4.09 -30.16 26.31
CA LYS A 174 -4.57 -30.54 27.63
C LYS A 174 -4.29 -29.40 28.59
N PHE A 175 -5.34 -28.94 29.26
CA PHE A 175 -5.23 -27.91 30.29
C PHE A 175 -5.46 -28.55 31.65
N GLU A 176 -4.60 -28.21 32.62
CA GLU A 176 -4.79 -28.64 34.00
C GLU A 176 -5.87 -27.80 34.67
N ARG A 177 -6.80 -28.49 35.36
CA ARG A 177 -7.87 -27.82 36.08
C ARG A 177 -7.28 -26.90 37.15
N GLY A 178 -7.61 -25.61 37.06
CA GLY A 178 -7.19 -24.59 38.02
C GLY A 178 -5.82 -23.97 37.74
N ALA A 179 -5.12 -24.41 36.69
CA ALA A 179 -3.90 -23.76 36.23
C ALA A 179 -4.21 -22.73 35.12
N PRO A 180 -3.56 -21.55 35.11
CA PRO A 180 -3.68 -20.62 33.99
C PRO A 180 -3.12 -21.28 32.72
N SER A 181 -3.85 -21.13 31.63
CA SER A 181 -3.49 -21.70 30.34
C SER A 181 -3.44 -20.60 29.29
N PHE A 182 -2.47 -20.70 28.37
CA PHE A 182 -2.24 -19.69 27.35
C PHE A 182 -2.30 -20.32 25.96
N LEU A 183 -3.08 -19.72 25.08
CA LEU A 183 -3.10 -20.05 23.67
C LEU A 183 -2.40 -18.93 22.90
N PHE A 184 -1.43 -19.31 22.08
CA PHE A 184 -0.71 -18.39 21.21
C PHE A 184 -1.18 -18.61 19.79
N PHE A 185 -1.56 -17.52 19.13
CA PHE A 185 -1.80 -17.50 17.69
C PHE A 185 -0.68 -16.73 17.00
N TYR A 186 -0.33 -17.19 15.80
CA TYR A 186 0.58 -16.51 14.91
C TYR A 186 -0.22 -16.02 13.71
N LEU A 187 -0.07 -14.74 13.41
CA LEU A 187 -0.62 -14.11 12.21
C LEU A 187 0.56 -13.81 11.29
N GLU A 188 0.42 -14.16 10.03
CA GLU A 188 1.39 -13.83 8.98
C GLU A 188 0.71 -12.95 7.93
N ASP A 189 1.48 -12.00 7.42
CA ASP A 189 1.08 -11.25 6.24
C ASP A 189 1.28 -12.12 5.00
N SER A 190 0.18 -12.54 4.37
CA SER A 190 0.24 -13.38 3.18
C SER A 190 0.66 -12.63 1.91
N TYR A 191 0.84 -11.31 1.97
CA TYR A 191 1.33 -10.52 0.84
C TYR A 191 2.86 -10.59 0.69
N ASN A 192 3.61 -10.44 1.78
CA ASN A 192 5.08 -10.36 1.72
C ASN A 192 5.80 -11.03 2.91
N ASN A 193 5.09 -11.81 3.73
CA ASN A 193 5.62 -12.51 4.90
C ASN A 193 6.34 -11.57 5.91
N SER A 194 5.98 -10.28 5.91
CA SER A 194 6.50 -9.30 6.87
C SER A 194 5.71 -9.31 8.19
N GLU A 195 6.29 -8.71 9.23
CA GLU A 195 5.62 -8.59 10.54
C GLU A 195 4.40 -7.66 10.42
N LEU A 196 3.25 -8.10 10.93
CA LEU A 196 2.07 -7.23 11.07
C LEU A 196 2.32 -6.21 12.19
N GLU A 197 2.55 -4.95 11.82
CA GLU A 197 2.54 -3.83 12.76
C GLU A 197 1.11 -3.33 12.94
N ASP A 198 0.69 -3.18 14.21
CA ASP A 198 -0.60 -2.62 14.62
C ASP A 198 -1.86 -3.48 14.42
N LEU A 199 -1.91 -4.64 15.09
CA LEU A 199 -3.16 -5.38 15.28
C LEU A 199 -3.91 -4.81 16.49
N SER A 200 -4.76 -3.80 16.25
CA SER A 200 -5.80 -3.44 17.21
C SER A 200 -6.95 -4.46 17.09
N ILE A 201 -7.18 -5.23 18.15
CA ILE A 201 -8.37 -6.08 18.27
C ILE A 201 -9.45 -5.21 18.93
N GLN A 202 -10.51 -4.88 18.18
CA GLN A 202 -11.76 -4.31 18.74
C GLN A 202 -12.74 -5.43 19.08
#